data_AF-A0ABC8V0B8-F1
#
_entry.id   AF-A0ABC8V0B8-F1
#
_cell.length_a   1.000
_cell.length_b   1.000
_cell.length_c   1.000
_cell.angle_alpha   90.00
_cell.angle_beta   90.00
_cell.angle_gamma   90.00
#
_symmetry.space_group_name_H-M   'P 1'
#
loop_
_entity.id
_entity.type
_entity.pdbx_description
1 polymer ?
#
loop_
_entity_poly.entity_id
_entity_poly.type
_entity_poly.pdbx_seq_one_letter_code
_entity_poly.pdbx_strand_id
1 'polypeptide(L)'
;MARVDKSMGLKACEELCFRNCSCTGYTSADVNGTGRGCITWDGELIDTSLFLHGGQDLYIRVDAAELAQYSKKSKSFDHKRLVTIVASIAAMLFILPLVYWLAMKRRKGKTGRNKLPIRCTSSPFYQVPSRGNEINESGTNSDLQFFDLSTIVAATDFSLINKLGQGGFGMVYKVVNACLSIPLSGHA
;
A
#
# COMPACT_ATOMS: atom_id res chain seq x y z
N MET A 1 -28.13 -1.50 -49.42
CA MET A 1 -29.01 -2.70 -49.45
C MET A 1 -28.25 -3.90 -48.93
N ALA A 2 -28.89 -4.79 -48.17
CA ALA A 2 -28.26 -6.01 -47.65
C ALA A 2 -28.56 -7.20 -48.56
N ARG A 3 -27.56 -8.05 -48.83
CA ARG A 3 -27.71 -9.31 -49.57
C ARG A 3 -27.25 -10.47 -48.69
N VAL A 4 -28.04 -11.54 -48.66
CA VAL A 4 -27.77 -12.76 -47.88
C VAL A 4 -27.46 -13.89 -48.84
N ASP A 5 -26.31 -14.53 -48.67
CA ASP A 5 -25.95 -15.75 -49.38
C ASP A 5 -25.72 -16.86 -48.36
N LYS A 6 -26.44 -17.98 -48.47
CA LYS A 6 -26.35 -19.09 -47.49
C LYS A 6 -25.34 -20.17 -47.89
N SER A 7 -24.80 -20.08 -49.11
CA SER A 7 -23.93 -21.10 -49.68
C SER A 7 -22.45 -20.85 -49.39
N MET A 8 -22.05 -19.58 -49.35
CA MET A 8 -20.65 -19.16 -49.20
C MET A 8 -20.26 -18.95 -47.73
N GLY A 9 -18.98 -19.22 -47.42
CA GLY A 9 -18.40 -18.94 -46.12
C GLY A 9 -17.85 -17.53 -45.99
N LEU A 10 -17.44 -17.15 -44.77
CA LEU A 10 -16.98 -15.79 -44.44
C LEU A 10 -15.82 -15.29 -45.34
N LYS A 11 -14.83 -16.14 -45.66
CA LYS A 11 -13.69 -15.77 -46.53
C LYS A 11 -14.10 -15.44 -47.96
N ALA A 12 -15.02 -16.23 -48.52
CA ALA A 12 -15.54 -15.95 -49.86
C ALA A 12 -16.36 -14.65 -49.87
N CYS A 13 -17.04 -14.36 -48.76
CA CYS A 13 -17.77 -13.12 -48.57
C CYS A 13 -16.86 -11.89 -48.50
N GLU A 14 -15.73 -12.00 -47.79
CA GLU A 14 -14.70 -10.98 -47.72
C GLU A 14 -14.19 -10.64 -49.13
N GLU A 15 -13.81 -11.67 -49.91
CA GLU A 15 -13.33 -11.47 -51.28
C GLU A 15 -14.41 -10.86 -52.19
N LEU A 16 -15.66 -11.28 -52.04
CA LEU A 16 -16.79 -10.75 -52.78
C LEU A 16 -17.04 -9.26 -52.45
N CYS A 17 -16.93 -8.87 -51.18
CA CYS A 17 -17.04 -7.49 -50.75
C CYS A 17 -15.85 -6.64 -51.26
N PHE A 18 -14.63 -7.17 -51.21
CA PHE A 18 -13.44 -6.47 -51.72
C PHE A 18 -13.52 -6.19 -53.22
N ARG A 19 -14.11 -7.11 -54.00
CA ARG A 19 -14.29 -6.95 -55.45
C ARG A 19 -15.41 -5.98 -55.81
N ASN A 20 -16.31 -5.66 -54.88
CA ASN A 20 -17.42 -4.74 -55.10
C ASN A 20 -17.14 -3.38 -54.46
N CYS A 21 -16.87 -2.35 -55.26
CA CYS A 21 -16.61 -0.99 -54.78
C CYS A 21 -17.79 -0.34 -54.03
N SER A 22 -19.00 -0.85 -54.20
CA SER A 22 -20.17 -0.38 -53.45
C SER A 22 -20.36 -1.12 -52.13
N CYS A 23 -19.61 -2.19 -51.87
CA CYS A 23 -19.71 -2.93 -50.62
C CYS A 23 -19.02 -2.18 -49.49
N THR A 24 -19.73 -2.05 -48.37
CA THR A 24 -19.32 -1.28 -47.20
C THR A 24 -19.05 -2.18 -46.00
N GLY A 25 -19.61 -3.40 -45.97
CA GLY A 25 -19.32 -4.37 -44.93
C GLY A 25 -19.91 -5.74 -45.18
N TYR A 26 -19.47 -6.71 -44.37
CA TYR A 26 -19.95 -8.08 -44.39
C TYR A 26 -19.99 -8.70 -42.99
N THR A 27 -20.80 -9.74 -42.82
CA THR A 27 -20.85 -10.55 -41.59
C THR A 27 -21.19 -12.00 -41.91
N SER A 28 -21.01 -12.89 -40.93
CA SER A 28 -21.53 -14.26 -41.01
C SER A 28 -23.07 -14.24 -40.99
N ALA A 29 -23.74 -15.07 -41.79
CA ALA A 29 -25.18 -15.28 -41.64
C ALA A 29 -25.49 -16.33 -40.56
N ASP A 30 -24.45 -17.03 -40.10
CA ASP A 30 -24.55 -18.16 -39.19
C ASP A 30 -24.26 -17.74 -37.75
N VAL A 31 -25.26 -17.95 -36.90
CA VAL A 31 -25.20 -17.70 -35.45
C VAL A 31 -24.76 -18.98 -34.70
N ASN A 32 -24.81 -20.14 -35.34
CA ASN A 32 -24.53 -21.44 -34.73
C ASN A 32 -23.07 -21.90 -34.89
N GLY A 33 -22.22 -21.12 -35.55
CA GLY A 33 -20.78 -21.38 -35.66
C GLY A 33 -20.38 -22.45 -36.70
N THR A 34 -21.31 -22.93 -37.53
CA THR A 34 -20.98 -23.78 -38.70
C THR A 34 -20.29 -23.00 -39.84
N GLY A 35 -20.27 -21.67 -39.77
CA GLY A 35 -19.57 -20.79 -40.72
C GLY A 35 -20.19 -20.76 -42.12
N ARG A 36 -21.46 -21.19 -42.26
CA ARG A 36 -22.15 -21.24 -43.55
C ARG A 36 -23.08 -20.04 -43.74
N GLY A 37 -22.82 -19.33 -44.81
CA GLY A 37 -23.59 -18.17 -45.22
C GLY A 37 -23.00 -16.87 -44.71
N CYS A 38 -23.25 -15.80 -45.46
CA CYS A 38 -22.81 -14.47 -45.14
C CYS A 38 -23.83 -13.41 -45.57
N ILE A 39 -23.70 -12.23 -45.00
CA ILE A 39 -24.49 -11.06 -45.32
C ILE A 39 -23.53 -9.97 -45.76
N THR A 40 -23.80 -9.31 -46.89
CA THR A 40 -23.04 -8.15 -47.40
C THR A 40 -23.94 -6.93 -47.46
N TRP A 41 -23.38 -5.75 -47.23
CA TRP A 41 -24.07 -4.47 -47.34
C TRP A 41 -23.45 -3.62 -48.44
N ASP A 42 -24.31 -3.17 -49.36
CA ASP A 42 -23.95 -2.18 -50.37
C ASP A 42 -24.42 -0.78 -49.95
N GLY A 43 -23.55 0.22 -50.07
CA GLY A 43 -23.84 1.62 -49.77
C GLY A 43 -23.75 1.94 -48.28
N GLU A 44 -24.33 3.07 -47.87
CA GLU A 44 -24.24 3.54 -46.48
C GLU A 44 -24.89 2.56 -45.49
N LEU A 45 -24.16 2.22 -44.42
CA LEU A 45 -24.72 1.47 -43.29
C LEU A 45 -25.48 2.45 -42.39
N ILE A 46 -26.80 2.37 -42.45
CA ILE A 46 -27.70 3.08 -41.53
C ILE A 46 -28.17 2.11 -40.44
N ASP A 47 -28.43 2.64 -39.24
CA ASP A 47 -29.03 1.91 -38.11
C ASP A 47 -28.17 0.78 -37.50
N THR A 48 -26.86 1.00 -37.35
CA THR A 48 -25.99 0.11 -36.57
C THR A 48 -26.07 0.43 -35.08
N SER A 49 -26.44 -0.55 -34.26
CA SER A 49 -26.43 -0.45 -32.79
C SER A 49 -25.41 -1.41 -32.18
N LEU A 50 -24.67 -0.95 -31.18
CA LEU A 50 -23.70 -1.76 -30.43
C LEU A 50 -24.39 -2.33 -29.19
N PHE A 51 -24.29 -3.65 -29.01
CA PHE A 51 -24.81 -4.33 -27.83
C PHE A 51 -23.65 -4.82 -26.96
N LEU A 52 -23.74 -4.60 -25.64
CA LEU A 52 -22.72 -5.00 -24.67
C LEU A 52 -22.73 -6.49 -24.35
N HIS A 53 -23.85 -7.17 -24.62
CA HIS A 53 -24.06 -8.59 -24.32
C HIS A 53 -24.80 -9.26 -25.47
N GLY A 54 -24.18 -10.29 -26.06
CA GLY A 54 -24.69 -10.90 -27.29
C GLY A 54 -24.48 -9.98 -28.49
N GLY A 55 -24.16 -10.57 -29.63
CA GLY A 55 -23.85 -9.83 -30.84
C GLY A 55 -23.18 -10.72 -31.87
N GLN A 56 -22.98 -10.17 -33.07
CA GLN A 56 -22.28 -10.83 -34.16
C GLN A 56 -21.21 -9.90 -34.72
N ASP A 57 -20.08 -10.46 -35.12
CA ASP A 57 -18.98 -9.67 -35.69
C ASP A 57 -19.37 -9.08 -37.05
N LEU A 58 -19.33 -7.75 -37.14
CA LEU A 58 -19.53 -7.01 -38.37
C LEU A 58 -18.18 -6.48 -38.87
N TYR A 59 -17.81 -6.84 -40.10
CA TYR A 59 -16.58 -6.39 -40.75
C TYR A 59 -16.91 -5.22 -41.67
N ILE A 60 -16.29 -4.07 -41.42
CA ILE A 60 -16.52 -2.83 -42.18
C ILE A 60 -15.31 -2.57 -43.08
N ARG A 61 -15.58 -2.23 -44.34
CA ARG A 61 -14.55 -1.81 -45.29
C ARG A 61 -14.10 -0.39 -44.94
N VAL A 62 -12.81 -0.24 -44.69
CA VAL A 62 -12.17 1.03 -44.37
C VAL A 62 -10.93 1.24 -45.22
N ASP A 63 -10.46 2.48 -45.30
CA ASP A 63 -9.22 2.79 -46.00
C ASP A 63 -8.01 2.18 -45.28
N ALA A 64 -7.05 1.70 -46.07
CA ALA A 64 -5.80 1.13 -45.55
C ALA A 64 -5.04 2.12 -44.65
N ALA A 65 -5.14 3.42 -44.95
CA ALA A 65 -4.53 4.49 -44.15
C ALA A 65 -5.16 4.60 -42.76
N GLU A 66 -6.48 4.52 -42.64
CA GLU A 66 -7.18 4.54 -41.34
C GLU A 66 -6.87 3.28 -40.53
N LEU A 67 -6.92 2.11 -41.18
CA LEU A 67 -6.60 0.84 -40.52
C LEU A 67 -5.16 0.83 -39.97
N ALA A 68 -4.22 1.41 -40.72
CA ALA A 68 -2.84 1.58 -40.27
C ALA A 68 -2.71 2.53 -39.07
N GLN A 69 -3.55 3.57 -38.97
CA GLN A 69 -3.55 4.48 -37.82
C GLN A 69 -4.09 3.78 -36.56
N TYR A 70 -5.20 3.05 -36.67
CA TYR A 70 -5.78 2.33 -35.53
C TYR A 70 -4.86 1.21 -35.01
N SER A 71 -4.22 0.45 -35.91
CA SER A 71 -3.27 -0.60 -35.52
C SER A 71 -2.00 -0.06 -34.85
N LYS A 72 -1.53 1.14 -35.25
CA LYS A 72 -0.44 1.83 -34.54
C LYS A 72 -0.86 2.26 -33.15
N LYS A 73 -2.12 2.71 -32.97
CA LYS A 73 -2.65 3.16 -31.68
C LYS A 73 -2.89 2.00 -30.71
N SER A 74 -3.35 0.84 -31.17
CA SER A 74 -3.59 -0.34 -30.31
C SER A 74 -2.31 -1.03 -29.85
N LYS A 75 -1.21 -0.92 -30.63
CA LYS A 75 0.13 -1.34 -30.18
C LYS A 75 0.72 -0.46 -29.05
N SER A 76 0.03 0.59 -28.59
CA SER A 76 0.58 1.55 -27.62
C SER A 76 0.66 1.06 -26.17
N PHE A 77 0.09 -0.10 -25.84
CA PHE A 77 0.55 -0.86 -24.67
C PHE A 77 1.71 -1.76 -25.09
N ASP A 78 2.84 -1.12 -25.37
CA ASP A 78 4.11 -1.81 -25.56
C ASP A 78 4.26 -2.82 -24.42
N HIS A 79 4.46 -4.09 -24.74
CA HIS A 79 4.77 -5.12 -23.74
C HIS A 79 5.92 -4.65 -22.82
N LYS A 80 6.84 -3.84 -23.36
CA LYS A 80 7.89 -3.17 -22.60
C LYS A 80 7.34 -2.23 -21.53
N ARG A 81 6.36 -1.37 -21.85
CA ARG A 81 5.70 -0.47 -20.88
C ARG A 81 4.98 -1.26 -19.78
N LEU A 82 4.27 -2.33 -20.15
CA LEU A 82 3.59 -3.18 -19.17
C LEU A 82 4.58 -3.89 -18.25
N VAL A 83 5.67 -4.44 -18.80
CA VAL A 83 6.76 -5.04 -18.01
C VAL A 83 7.40 -4.01 -17.07
N THR A 84 7.64 -2.78 -17.53
CA THR A 84 8.21 -1.72 -16.68
C THR A 84 7.29 -1.36 -15.51
N ILE A 85 5.97 -1.28 -15.74
CA ILE A 85 4.99 -0.98 -14.69
C ILE A 85 4.91 -2.13 -13.68
N VAL A 86 4.88 -3.39 -14.14
CA VAL A 86 4.83 -4.55 -13.24
C VAL A 86 6.10 -4.66 -12.40
N ALA A 87 7.27 -4.44 -13.01
CA ALA A 87 8.55 -4.48 -12.31
C ALA A 87 8.66 -3.39 -11.23
N SER A 88 8.17 -2.18 -11.50
CA SER A 88 8.21 -1.08 -10.52
C SER A 88 7.31 -1.35 -9.31
N ILE A 89 6.10 -1.89 -9.54
CA ILE A 89 5.17 -2.28 -8.46
C ILE A 89 5.78 -3.40 -7.61
N ALA A 90 6.33 -4.43 -8.25
CA ALA A 90 6.99 -5.53 -7.53
C ALA A 90 8.16 -5.01 -6.67
N ALA A 91 9.03 -4.18 -7.22
CA ALA A 91 10.15 -3.59 -6.47
C ALA A 91 9.67 -2.80 -5.24
N MET A 92 8.62 -1.99 -5.38
CA MET A 92 8.04 -1.24 -4.26
C MET A 92 7.52 -2.15 -3.15
N LEU A 93 6.85 -3.25 -3.51
CA LEU A 93 6.33 -4.22 -2.54
C LEU A 93 7.44 -4.95 -1.76
N PHE A 94 8.64 -5.12 -2.34
CA PHE A 94 9.77 -5.73 -1.65
C PHE A 94 10.63 -4.72 -0.87
N ILE A 95 10.86 -3.52 -1.41
CA ILE A 95 11.78 -2.54 -0.81
C ILE A 95 11.16 -1.91 0.45
N LEU A 96 9.88 -1.53 0.43
CA LEU A 96 9.21 -0.90 1.57
C LEU A 96 9.26 -1.74 2.86
N PRO A 97 8.87 -3.02 2.87
CA PRO A 97 8.96 -3.85 4.07
C PRO A 97 10.41 -4.14 4.49
N LEU A 98 11.35 -4.26 3.54
CA LEU A 98 12.77 -4.45 3.84
C LEU A 98 13.34 -3.24 4.59
N VAL A 99 13.08 -2.02 4.11
CA VAL A 99 13.50 -0.76 4.75
C VAL A 99 12.85 -0.61 6.12
N TYR A 100 11.55 -0.88 6.22
CA TYR A 100 10.83 -0.85 7.50
C TYR A 100 11.43 -1.83 8.52
N TRP A 101 11.71 -3.07 8.09
CA TRP A 101 12.34 -4.08 8.94
C TRP A 101 13.73 -3.65 9.40
N LEU A 102 14.56 -3.10 8.51
CA LEU A 102 15.90 -2.60 8.86
C LEU A 102 15.83 -1.44 9.85
N ALA A 103 14.89 -0.50 9.68
CA ALA A 103 14.67 0.60 10.62
C ALA A 103 14.26 0.09 12.01
N MET A 104 13.36 -0.90 12.06
CA MET A 104 12.95 -1.56 13.30
C MET A 104 14.10 -2.32 13.98
N LYS A 105 14.93 -3.03 13.22
CA LYS A 105 16.12 -3.74 13.76
C LYS A 105 17.13 -2.77 14.35
N ARG A 106 17.36 -1.61 13.72
CA ARG A 106 18.22 -0.55 14.25
C ARG A 106 17.69 0.06 15.55
N ARG A 107 16.37 0.13 15.74
CA ARG A 107 15.75 0.56 17.02
C ARG A 107 15.94 -0.48 18.13
N LYS A 108 15.83 -1.77 17.82
CA LYS A 108 16.08 -2.85 18.80
C LYS A 108 17.55 -2.95 19.26
N GLY A 109 18.51 -2.50 18.45
CA GLY A 109 19.92 -2.39 18.83
C GLY A 109 20.25 -1.27 19.82
N LYS A 110 19.28 -0.43 20.20
CA LYS A 110 19.43 0.64 21.21
C LYS A 110 18.62 0.44 22.49
N THR A 111 17.73 -0.56 22.55
CA THR A 111 17.05 -0.97 23.80
C THR A 111 17.88 -2.05 24.51
N GLY A 112 19.12 -1.71 24.83
CA GLY A 112 20.11 -2.66 25.32
C GLY A 112 21.30 -2.02 26.00
N ARG A 113 21.06 -1.00 26.85
CA ARG A 113 21.89 -0.54 27.97
C ARG A 113 21.47 0.89 28.33
N ASN A 114 20.60 1.00 29.32
CA ASN A 114 20.60 2.04 30.35
C ASN A 114 19.87 1.46 31.57
N LYS A 115 20.29 0.27 32.01
CA LYS A 115 20.14 -0.07 33.43
C LYS A 115 21.23 0.72 34.12
N LEU A 116 20.91 1.93 34.58
CA LEU A 116 21.79 2.60 35.53
C LEU A 116 21.73 1.75 36.81
N PRO A 117 22.83 1.17 37.31
CA PRO A 117 22.82 0.61 38.64
C PRO A 117 22.60 1.78 39.59
N ILE A 118 21.60 1.66 40.47
CA ILE A 118 21.38 2.59 41.58
C ILE A 118 22.68 2.62 42.38
N ARG A 119 23.43 3.72 42.27
CA ARG A 119 24.55 4.02 43.16
C ARG A 119 23.99 4.86 44.30
N CYS A 120 23.58 4.22 45.39
CA CYS A 120 23.26 4.94 46.64
C CYS A 120 24.56 5.60 47.11
N THR A 121 24.71 6.91 46.89
CA THR A 121 25.75 7.71 47.52
C THR A 121 25.09 8.43 48.68
N SER A 122 25.41 8.01 49.88
CA SER A 122 24.99 8.65 51.12
C SER A 122 25.75 9.97 51.31
N SER A 123 25.13 11.11 50.99
CA SER A 123 25.47 12.41 51.60
C SER A 123 24.46 13.50 51.17
N PRO A 124 24.10 14.47 52.04
CA PRO A 124 23.02 15.42 51.79
C PRO A 124 23.56 16.68 51.08
N PHE A 125 23.60 16.70 49.75
CA PHE A 125 23.78 17.96 49.02
C PHE A 125 23.35 17.83 47.56
N TYR A 126 22.64 18.83 47.05
CA TYR A 126 22.24 18.93 45.65
C TYR A 126 23.49 18.98 44.75
N GLN A 127 23.66 18.02 43.84
CA GLN A 127 24.56 18.18 42.70
C GLN A 127 24.04 17.45 41.46
N VAL A 128 23.66 18.27 40.47
CA VAL A 128 23.31 17.89 39.11
C VAL A 128 24.60 17.53 38.37
N PRO A 129 24.73 16.36 37.71
CA PRO A 129 25.83 16.12 36.79
C PRO A 129 25.51 16.79 35.45
N SER A 130 26.14 17.94 35.20
CA SER A 130 26.25 18.52 33.86
C SER A 130 27.01 17.54 32.96
N ARG A 131 26.34 17.04 31.91
CA ARG A 131 27.01 16.37 30.80
C ARG A 131 26.74 17.18 29.54
N GLY A 132 27.70 18.03 29.22
CA GLY A 132 27.70 18.84 28.00
C GLY A 132 27.62 17.97 26.76
N ASN A 133 26.73 18.38 25.87
CA ASN A 133 26.89 18.25 24.42
C ASN A 133 26.20 19.48 23.83
N GLU A 134 26.91 20.14 22.92
CA GLU A 134 26.50 21.35 22.21
C GLU A 134 25.07 21.25 21.69
N ILE A 135 24.25 22.25 22.04
CA ILE A 135 22.86 22.39 21.61
C ILE A 135 22.81 23.67 20.77
N ASN A 136 22.47 23.52 19.49
CA ASN A 136 21.96 24.62 18.69
C ASN A 136 20.56 24.95 19.21
N GLU A 137 20.38 26.21 19.62
CA GLU A 137 19.13 26.75 20.15
C GLU A 137 17.94 26.58 19.20
N SER A 138 16.86 26.00 19.71
CA SER A 138 15.50 26.47 19.43
C SER A 138 14.61 26.00 20.57
N GLY A 139 14.12 26.95 21.35
CA GLY A 139 13.51 26.72 22.66
C GLY A 139 12.22 25.90 22.65
N THR A 140 12.06 25.10 23.69
CA THR A 140 10.88 25.06 24.56
C THR A 140 11.23 24.24 25.79
N ASN A 141 11.37 24.92 26.93
CA ASN A 141 11.62 24.34 28.23
C ASN A 141 10.48 23.38 28.60
N SER A 142 10.80 22.10 28.75
CA SER A 142 9.97 21.11 29.44
C SER A 142 10.90 20.07 30.03
N ASP A 143 11.56 20.45 31.12
CA ASP A 143 12.50 19.60 31.88
C ASP A 143 11.70 18.60 32.74
N LEU A 144 10.93 17.74 32.07
CA LEU A 144 10.11 16.71 32.69
C LEU A 144 10.90 15.40 32.75
N GLN A 145 11.37 15.07 33.95
CA GLN A 145 11.94 13.76 34.24
C GLN A 145 10.82 12.72 34.18
N PHE A 146 10.84 11.89 33.13
CA PHE A 146 9.92 10.75 33.02
C PHE A 146 10.44 9.60 33.87
N PHE A 147 9.72 9.26 34.93
CA PHE A 147 9.97 8.06 35.74
C PHE A 147 9.12 6.89 35.25
N ASP A 148 9.72 5.72 35.14
CA ASP A 148 8.99 4.50 34.82
C ASP A 148 8.12 4.07 36.01
N LEU A 149 6.93 3.51 35.74
CA LEU A 149 5.97 3.11 36.77
C LEU A 149 6.59 2.08 37.73
N SER A 150 7.50 1.24 37.24
CA SER A 150 8.27 0.30 38.04
C SER A 150 9.14 0.98 39.10
N THR A 151 9.70 2.15 38.80
CA THR A 151 10.52 2.94 39.71
C THR A 151 9.68 3.60 40.79
N ILE A 152 8.49 4.08 40.42
CA ILE A 152 7.51 4.65 41.35
C ILE A 152 7.05 3.56 42.34
N VAL A 153 6.61 2.40 41.84
CA VAL A 153 6.18 1.26 42.67
C VAL A 153 7.30 0.75 43.58
N ALA A 154 8.56 0.76 43.13
CA ALA A 154 9.68 0.37 43.98
C ALA A 154 10.00 1.39 45.09
N ALA A 155 9.75 2.68 44.84
CA ALA A 155 10.02 3.76 45.80
C ALA A 155 8.83 4.03 46.74
N THR A 156 7.61 3.74 46.29
CA THR A 156 6.38 3.84 47.09
C THR A 156 5.78 2.46 47.22
N ASP A 157 6.03 1.80 48.35
CA ASP A 157 5.19 0.69 48.77
C ASP A 157 3.80 1.27 49.07
N PHE A 158 2.84 1.07 48.15
CA PHE A 158 1.46 1.58 48.18
C PHE A 158 0.60 0.93 49.28
N SER A 159 1.22 0.62 50.41
CA SER A 159 0.58 0.08 51.60
C SER A 159 -0.09 1.19 52.41
N LEU A 160 -1.13 0.82 53.16
CA LEU A 160 -1.87 1.74 54.05
C LEU A 160 -0.98 2.41 55.09
N ILE A 161 0.11 1.77 55.50
CA ILE A 161 1.07 2.27 56.49
C ILE A 161 1.81 3.50 55.97
N ASN A 162 2.05 3.57 54.66
CA ASN A 162 2.74 4.69 54.02
C ASN A 162 1.76 5.76 53.51
N LYS A 163 0.46 5.63 53.77
CA LYS A 163 -0.55 6.61 53.35
C LYS A 163 -0.51 7.84 54.27
N LEU A 164 -0.23 9.00 53.69
CA LEU A 164 -0.22 10.29 54.39
C LEU A 164 -1.61 10.89 54.50
N GLY A 165 -2.50 10.60 53.56
CA GLY A 165 -3.88 11.08 53.60
C GLY A 165 -4.67 10.80 52.32
N GLN A 166 -5.97 11.11 52.36
CA GLN A 166 -6.86 11.09 51.20
C GLN A 166 -7.80 12.28 51.27
N GLY A 167 -7.91 13.01 50.16
CA GLY A 167 -8.79 14.18 50.01
C GLY A 167 -9.05 14.50 48.54
N GLY A 168 -9.41 15.75 48.23
CA GLY A 168 -9.70 16.21 46.86
C GLY A 168 -8.54 16.07 45.85
N PHE A 169 -7.33 15.81 46.33
CA PHE A 169 -6.13 15.55 45.53
C PHE A 169 -5.82 14.05 45.30
N GLY A 170 -6.71 13.15 45.74
CA GLY A 170 -6.49 11.70 45.69
C GLY A 170 -5.75 11.15 46.89
N MET A 171 -5.23 9.93 46.78
CA MET A 171 -4.45 9.30 47.84
C MET A 171 -2.98 9.73 47.76
N VAL A 172 -2.43 10.18 48.89
CA VAL A 172 -1.04 10.63 49.00
C VAL A 172 -0.26 9.62 49.84
N TYR A 173 0.85 9.11 49.30
CA TYR A 173 1.73 8.16 49.97
C TYR A 173 3.12 8.75 50.19
N LYS A 174 3.76 8.38 51.29
CA LYS A 174 5.15 8.72 51.59
C LYS A 174 6.07 7.84 50.74
N VAL A 175 7.08 8.45 50.14
CA VAL A 175 8.19 7.72 49.53
C VAL A 175 9.06 7.14 50.63
N VAL A 176 9.12 5.81 50.72
CA VAL A 176 10.06 5.11 51.60
C VAL A 176 11.34 4.92 50.82
N ASN A 177 12.41 5.60 51.26
CA ASN A 177 13.70 5.48 50.61
C ASN A 177 14.17 4.01 50.72
N ALA A 178 14.13 3.27 49.61
CA ALA A 178 14.40 1.82 49.58
C ALA A 178 15.81 1.45 50.08
N CYS A 179 16.71 2.43 50.24
CA CYS A 179 18.03 2.22 50.84
C CYS A 179 18.01 2.13 52.39
N LEU A 180 16.88 2.34 53.09
CA LEU A 180 16.78 2.22 54.56
C LEU A 180 16.10 0.95 55.08
N SER A 181 15.59 0.08 54.20
CA SER A 181 14.82 -1.12 54.56
C SER A 181 15.51 -2.43 54.14
N ILE A 182 16.82 -2.43 53.89
CA ILE A 182 17.58 -3.67 53.79
C ILE A 182 17.78 -4.19 55.22
N PRO A 183 17.15 -5.32 55.63
CA PRO A 183 17.55 -5.97 56.87
C PRO A 183 19.00 -6.41 56.70
N LEU A 184 19.86 -5.96 57.61
CA LEU A 184 21.18 -6.55 57.83
C LEU A 184 20.96 -8.01 58.26
N SER A 185 20.86 -8.92 57.30
CA SER A 185 21.00 -10.35 57.57
C SER A 185 22.49 -10.65 57.59
N GLY A 186 23.03 -10.62 58.81
CA GLY A 186 24.37 -11.10 59.12
C GLY A 186 24.48 -12.60 58.82
N HIS A 187 25.55 -12.96 58.13
CA HIS A 187 26.06 -14.32 58.06
C HIS A 187 26.99 -14.52 59.27
N ALA A 188 26.59 -15.40 60.19
CA ALA A 188 27.47 -16.22 61.00
C ALA A 188 26.76 -17.57 61.21
#